data_AF-A0A3B9X385-F1
#
_entry.id   AF-A0A3B9X385-F1
#
_cell.length_a   1.000
_cell.length_b   1.000
_cell.length_c   1.000
_cell.angle_alpha   90.00
_cell.angle_beta   90.00
_cell.angle_gamma   90.00
#
_symmetry.space_group_name_H-M   'P 1'
#
loop_
_entity.id
_entity.type
_entity.pdbx_description
1 polymer ?
#
loop_
_entity_poly.entity_id
_entity_poly.type
_entity_poly.pdbx_seq_one_letter_code
_entity_poly.pdbx_strand_id
1 'polypeptide(L)'
;MAKVSDSIPETLQPEVDAAINWFNAQSSDEFAVTGIVDAECSLAPSDKKELRLVLCGGDICQQKKFNVVRSGDSFAVSLADELAISNGTQAELDPPPGARQWWLDDAIKKHKFVVLVFYRGFW
;
A
#
# COMPACT_ATOMS: atom_id res chain seq x y z
N MET A 1 -2.40 -2.18 14.84
CA MET A 1 -3.00 -2.65 13.58
C MET A 1 -2.56 -1.67 12.51
N ALA A 2 -2.03 -2.15 11.39
CA ALA A 2 -1.66 -1.27 10.29
C ALA A 2 -2.94 -0.71 9.64
N LYS A 3 -2.99 0.60 9.42
CA LYS A 3 -4.16 1.30 8.87
C LYS A 3 -3.86 1.74 7.44
N VAL A 4 -4.58 1.17 6.49
CA VAL A 4 -4.49 1.56 5.08
C VAL A 4 -5.40 2.75 4.83
N SER A 5 -4.88 3.74 4.13
CA SER A 5 -5.63 4.88 3.63
C SER A 5 -5.45 4.98 2.13
N ASP A 6 -6.56 4.96 1.39
CA ASP A 6 -6.59 5.24 -0.05
C ASP A 6 -6.40 6.73 -0.35
N SER A 7 -6.55 7.59 0.67
CA SER A 7 -6.26 9.01 0.59
C SER A 7 -4.86 9.29 1.13
N ILE A 8 -4.00 9.76 0.24
CA ILE A 8 -2.63 10.18 0.58
C ILE A 8 -2.71 11.63 1.10
N PRO A 9 -2.22 11.92 2.31
CA PRO A 9 -2.18 13.29 2.82
C PRO A 9 -1.35 14.19 1.90
N GLU A 10 -1.86 15.37 1.55
CA GLU A 10 -1.16 16.34 0.69
C GLU A 10 0.23 16.73 1.23
N THR A 11 0.41 16.69 2.54
CA THR A 11 1.68 16.96 3.22
C THR A 11 2.76 15.92 2.97
N LEU A 12 2.41 14.73 2.48
CA LEU A 12 3.31 13.64 2.10
C LEU A 12 3.46 13.51 0.58
N GLN A 13 2.70 14.26 -0.20
CA GLN A 13 2.72 14.20 -1.66
C GLN A 13 4.12 14.37 -2.26
N PRO A 14 4.97 15.33 -1.84
CA PRO A 14 6.29 15.50 -2.47
C PRO A 14 7.21 14.30 -2.18
N GLU A 15 7.14 13.70 -0.99
CA GLU A 15 7.90 12.50 -0.68
C GLU A 15 7.37 11.25 -1.40
N VAL A 16 6.05 11.14 -1.56
CA VAL A 16 5.39 10.07 -2.31
C VAL A 16 5.73 10.15 -3.80
N ASP A 17 5.66 11.35 -4.39
CA ASP A 17 6.02 11.59 -5.79
C ASP A 17 7.49 11.25 -6.05
N ALA A 18 8.38 11.63 -5.12
CA ALA A 18 9.78 11.24 -5.19
C ALA A 18 9.95 9.71 -5.14
N ALA A 19 9.22 9.03 -4.24
CA ALA A 19 9.30 7.59 -4.08
C ALA A 19 8.81 6.83 -5.32
N ILE A 20 7.67 7.22 -5.88
CA ILE A 20 7.11 6.55 -7.07
C ILE A 20 7.93 6.82 -8.33
N ASN A 21 8.42 8.05 -8.52
CA ASN A 21 9.29 8.36 -9.64
C ASN A 21 10.59 7.56 -9.58
N TRP A 22 11.18 7.44 -8.38
CA TRP A 22 12.37 6.63 -8.17
C TRP A 22 12.10 5.14 -8.41
N PHE A 23 10.94 4.63 -8.01
CA PHE A 23 10.55 3.23 -8.22
C PHE A 23 10.29 2.91 -9.69
N ASN A 24 9.51 3.74 -10.38
CA ASN A 24 9.20 3.59 -11.80
C ASN A 24 10.44 3.74 -12.69
N ALA A 25 11.45 4.51 -12.27
CA ALA A 25 12.72 4.60 -12.98
C ALA A 25 13.54 3.30 -12.95
N GLN A 26 13.29 2.42 -11.98
CA GLN A 26 13.95 1.12 -11.85
C GLN A 26 13.09 -0.06 -12.28
N SER A 27 11.76 0.15 -12.34
CA SER A 27 10.79 -0.84 -12.79
C SER A 27 10.67 -0.85 -14.31
N SER A 28 10.36 -2.01 -14.88
CA SER A 28 9.95 -2.14 -16.29
C SER A 28 8.54 -1.64 -16.55
N ASP A 29 7.70 -1.64 -15.51
CA ASP A 29 6.28 -1.35 -15.58
C ASP A 29 5.95 -0.05 -14.83
N GLU A 30 4.91 0.64 -15.28
CA GLU A 30 4.42 1.88 -14.67
C GLU A 30 3.49 1.55 -13.51
N PHE A 31 3.92 1.91 -12.29
CA PHE A 31 3.11 1.78 -11.09
C PHE A 31 2.55 3.14 -10.66
N ALA A 32 1.33 3.12 -10.14
CA ALA A 32 0.70 4.25 -9.49
C ALA A 32 0.54 3.99 -7.99
N VAL A 33 0.67 5.03 -7.18
CA VAL A 33 0.40 4.94 -5.74
C VAL A 33 -1.11 4.99 -5.52
N THR A 34 -1.69 3.90 -5.04
CA THR A 34 -3.12 3.79 -4.77
C THR A 34 -3.46 3.93 -3.30
N GLY A 35 -2.47 3.83 -2.41
CA GLY A 35 -2.67 4.01 -0.98
C GLY A 35 -1.38 4.11 -0.18
N ILE A 36 -1.54 4.50 1.07
CA ILE A 36 -0.49 4.61 2.08
C ILE A 36 -0.90 3.87 3.35
N VAL A 37 0.04 3.14 3.94
CA VAL A 37 -0.13 2.38 5.18
C VAL A 37 0.47 3.17 6.33
N ASP A 38 -0.31 3.34 7.40
CA ASP A 38 0.07 4.08 8.61
C ASP A 38 0.58 5.50 8.32
N ALA A 39 -0.18 6.26 7.51
CA ALA A 39 0.15 7.64 7.12
C ALA A 39 0.51 8.53 8.33
N GLU A 40 -0.18 8.32 9.45
CA GLU A 40 0.06 8.98 10.73
C GLU A 40 1.48 8.78 11.30
N CYS A 41 2.14 7.64 11.02
CA CYS A 41 3.53 7.42 11.39
C CYS A 41 4.50 8.22 10.50
N SER A 42 4.16 8.43 9.23
CA SER A 42 4.96 9.18 8.26
C SER A 42 4.78 10.70 8.36
N LEU A 43 3.72 11.15 9.04
CA LEU A 43 3.42 12.57 9.28
C LEU A 43 4.31 13.23 10.36
N ALA A 44 5.07 12.45 11.12
CA ALA A 44 5.99 13.00 12.11
C ALA A 44 7.06 13.89 11.43
N PRO A 45 7.30 15.12 11.94
CA PRO A 45 8.29 16.02 11.36
C PRO A 45 9.70 15.48 11.60
N SER A 46 10.30 14.93 10.55
CA SER A 46 11.65 14.36 10.53
C SER A 46 12.22 14.51 9.12
N ASP A 47 13.52 14.75 9.02
CA ASP A 47 14.23 14.79 7.73
C ASP A 47 14.31 13.41 7.06
N LYS A 48 14.09 12.35 7.84
CA LYS A 48 13.94 10.96 7.38
C LYS A 48 12.51 10.49 7.64
N LYS A 49 11.80 10.15 6.57
CA LYS A 49 10.46 9.56 6.61
C LYS A 49 10.50 8.15 6.08
N GLU A 50 9.82 7.24 6.77
CA GLU A 50 9.50 5.92 6.26
C GLU A 50 8.08 5.98 5.69
N LEU A 51 7.93 5.68 4.40
CA LEU A 51 6.66 5.59 3.71
C LEU A 51 6.37 4.12 3.41
N ARG A 52 5.14 3.69 3.68
CA ARG A 52 4.67 2.36 3.29
C ARG A 52 3.57 2.55 2.27
N LEU A 53 3.88 2.30 1.00
CA LEU A 53 3.01 2.63 -0.12
C LEU A 53 2.46 1.36 -0.76
N VAL A 54 1.22 1.44 -1.20
CA VAL A 54 0.57 0.44 -2.06
C VAL A 54 0.70 0.94 -3.49
N LEU A 55 1.42 0.16 -4.30
CA LEU A 55 1.73 0.46 -5.70
C LEU A 55 0.96 -0.51 -6.58
N CYS A 56 0.12 -0.02 -7.47
CA CYS A 56 -0.61 -0.86 -8.42
C CYS A 56 -0.25 -0.47 -9.85
N GLY A 57 0.04 -1.47 -10.68
CA GLY A 57 0.35 -1.32 -12.10
C GLY A 57 -0.27 -2.50 -12.86
N GLY A 58 -1.14 -2.20 -13.84
CA GLY A 58 -1.90 -3.22 -14.56
C GLY A 58 -2.75 -4.07 -13.59
N ASP A 59 -2.48 -5.38 -13.56
CA ASP A 59 -3.17 -6.36 -12.72
C ASP A 59 -2.39 -6.73 -11.43
N ILE A 60 -1.31 -6.02 -11.12
CA ILE A 60 -0.43 -6.33 -9.99
C ILE A 60 -0.43 -5.17 -9.00
N CYS A 61 -0.79 -5.42 -7.75
CA CYS A 61 -0.50 -4.51 -6.65
C CYS A 61 0.62 -5.07 -5.78
N GLN A 62 1.44 -4.18 -5.24
CA GLN A 62 2.54 -4.50 -4.35
C GLN A 62 2.64 -3.45 -3.25
N GLN A 63 2.84 -3.91 -2.03
CA GLN A 63 3.20 -3.03 -0.93
C GLN A 63 4.71 -2.92 -0.82
N LYS A 64 5.24 -1.69 -0.79
CA LYS A 64 6.68 -1.43 -0.63
C LYS A 64 6.92 -0.41 0.45
N LYS A 65 8.06 -0.56 1.14
CA LYS A 65 8.53 0.36 2.17
C LYS A 65 9.66 1.20 1.59
N PHE A 66 9.54 2.51 1.68
CA PHE A 66 10.49 3.49 1.18
C PHE A 66 11.04 4.31 2.33
N ASN A 67 12.35 4.45 2.40
CA ASN A 67 13.00 5.49 3.17
C ASN A 67 13.19 6.70 2.27
N VAL A 68 12.57 7.82 2.64
CA VAL A 68 12.73 9.11 1.96
C VAL A 68 13.47 10.04 2.91
N VAL A 69 14.67 10.45 2.51
CA VAL A 69 15.48 11.42 3.25
C VAL A 69 15.52 12.70 2.44
N ARG A 70 15.12 13.81 3.05
CA ARG A 70 15.25 15.13 2.43
C ARG A 70 16.72 15.55 2.43
N SER A 71 17.27 15.81 1.25
CA SER A 71 18.62 16.33 1.04
C SER A 71 18.54 17.66 0.30
N GLY A 72 18.33 18.74 1.07
CA GLY A 72 18.11 20.08 0.54
C GLY A 72 16.81 20.19 -0.28
N ASP A 73 16.96 20.48 -1.57
CA ASP A 73 15.88 20.58 -2.56
C ASP A 73 15.56 19.24 -3.25
N SER A 74 16.27 18.17 -2.89
CA SER A 74 16.12 16.84 -3.48
C SER A 74 15.76 15.79 -2.43
N PHE A 75 15.23 14.65 -2.88
CA PHE A 75 14.90 13.52 -2.03
C PHE A 75 15.80 12.34 -2.37
N ALA A 76 16.49 11.82 -1.36
CA ALA A 76 17.17 10.54 -1.46
C ALA A 76 16.18 9.43 -1.06
N VAL A 77 15.80 8.61 -2.03
CA VAL A 77 14.86 7.50 -1.85
C VAL A 77 15.63 6.19 -1.86
N SER A 78 15.33 5.30 -0.93
CA SER A 78 15.79 3.91 -0.95
C SER A 78 14.67 2.98 -0.49
N LEU A 79 14.71 1.72 -0.92
CA LEU A 79 13.85 0.69 -0.35
C LEU A 79 14.31 0.42 1.08
N ALA A 80 13.37 0.47 2.03
CA ALA A 80 13.61 -0.08 3.35
C ALA A 80 13.52 -1.60 3.18
N ASP A 81 14.68 -2.27 3.07
CA ASP A 81 14.74 -3.73 3.01
C ASP A 81 13.86 -4.30 4.13
N GLU A 82 12.78 -4.98 3.75
CA GLU A 82 12.24 -5.99 4.62
C GLU A 82 13.30 -7.08 4.63
N LEU A 83 13.93 -7.28 5.80
CA LEU A 83 14.51 -8.57 6.16
C LEU A 83 13.61 -9.63 5.54
N ALA A 84 14.13 -10.35 4.54
CA ALA A 84 13.38 -11.35 3.83
C ALA A 84 12.66 -12.18 4.89
N ILE A 85 11.34 -12.04 4.97
CA ILE A 85 10.53 -12.90 5.82
C ILE A 85 10.59 -14.24 5.10
N SER A 86 11.64 -15.00 5.41
CA SER A 86 11.67 -16.42 5.19
C SER A 86 10.42 -16.98 5.87
N ASN A 87 9.42 -17.36 5.08
CA ASN A 87 8.23 -18.14 5.44
C ASN A 87 6.95 -17.39 5.86
N GLY A 88 6.60 -16.25 5.27
CA GLY A 88 5.25 -15.71 5.46
C GLY A 88 4.80 -14.77 4.36
N THR A 89 3.87 -15.24 3.52
CA THR A 89 3.05 -14.40 2.64
C THR A 89 2.41 -13.29 3.46
N GLN A 90 2.95 -12.08 3.39
CA GLN A 90 2.37 -10.95 4.09
C GLN A 90 1.17 -10.45 3.30
N ALA A 91 -0.02 -10.80 3.78
CA ALA A 91 -1.21 -10.05 3.49
C ALA A 91 -1.88 -9.75 4.81
N GLU A 92 -1.67 -8.52 5.19
CA GLU A 92 -2.10 -7.97 6.47
C GLU A 92 -3.08 -6.82 6.26
N LEU A 93 -3.80 -6.87 5.13
CA LEU A 93 -4.82 -5.89 4.80
C LEU A 93 -6.18 -6.59 4.75
N ASP A 94 -7.10 -6.11 5.59
CA ASP A 94 -8.50 -6.47 5.48
C ASP A 94 -9.10 -5.82 4.22
N PRO A 95 -10.03 -6.49 3.51
CA PRO A 95 -10.71 -5.88 2.39
C PRO A 95 -11.41 -4.57 2.82
N PRO A 96 -11.45 -3.55 1.95
CA PRO A 96 -12.13 -2.30 2.27
C PRO A 96 -13.61 -2.56 2.58
N PRO A 97 -14.16 -1.87 3.60
CA PRO A 97 -15.53 -2.09 4.03
C PRO A 97 -16.51 -1.82 2.89
N GLY A 98 -17.45 -2.73 2.67
CA GLY A 98 -18.56 -2.55 1.71
C GLY A 98 -18.30 -3.04 0.28
N ALA A 99 -17.05 -3.35 -0.10
CA ALA A 99 -16.69 -3.73 -1.48
C ALA A 99 -17.45 -4.94 -2.07
N ARG A 100 -18.12 -5.75 -1.23
CA ARG A 100 -18.93 -6.90 -1.65
C ARG A 100 -20.32 -6.98 -1.01
N GLN A 101 -20.79 -5.89 -0.40
CA GLN A 101 -22.05 -5.92 0.35
C GLN A 101 -23.25 -6.27 -0.54
N TRP A 102 -23.39 -5.62 -1.69
CA TRP A 102 -24.49 -5.88 -2.62
C TRP A 102 -24.48 -7.32 -3.16
N TRP A 103 -23.29 -7.87 -3.43
CA TRP A 103 -23.12 -9.23 -3.92
C TRP A 103 -23.47 -10.25 -2.83
N LEU A 104 -23.05 -9.99 -1.59
CA LEU A 104 -23.35 -10.85 -0.46
C LEU A 104 -24.86 -10.88 -0.17
N ASP A 105 -25.52 -9.73 -0.23
CA ASP A 105 -26.98 -9.59 -0.07
C ASP A 105 -27.76 -10.38 -1.13
N ASP A 106 -27.24 -10.46 -2.36
CA ASP A 106 -27.81 -11.25 -3.44
C ASP A 106 -27.55 -12.76 -3.26
N ALA A 107 -26.34 -13.15 -2.86
CA ALA A 107 -25.94 -14.54 -2.66
C ALA A 107 -26.72 -15.21 -1.50
N ILE A 108 -26.92 -14.51 -0.38
CA ILE A 108 -27.66 -15.02 0.78
C ILE A 108 -29.12 -15.32 0.43
N LYS A 109 -29.74 -14.55 -0.46
CA LYS A 109 -31.12 -14.79 -0.90
C LYS A 109 -31.27 -16.06 -1.73
N LYS A 110 -30.20 -16.49 -2.41
CA LYS A 110 -30.20 -17.61 -3.36
C LYS A 110 -29.79 -18.94 -2.75
N HIS A 111 -29.08 -18.92 -1.62
CA HIS A 111 -28.46 -20.11 -1.04
C HIS A 111 -28.82 -20.29 0.43
N LYS A 112 -28.99 -21.56 0.85
CA LYS A 112 -29.28 -21.90 2.25
C LYS A 112 -28.11 -21.62 3.20
N PHE A 113 -26.90 -21.55 2.67
CA PHE A 113 -25.69 -21.12 3.37
C PHE A 113 -24.70 -20.55 2.34
N VAL A 114 -23.82 -19.66 2.80
CA VAL A 114 -22.76 -19.05 1.99
C VAL A 114 -21.45 -19.22 2.74
N VAL A 115 -20.42 -19.72 2.06
CA VAL A 115 -19.05 -19.82 2.60
C VAL A 115 -18.22 -18.69 2.00
N LEU A 116 -17.73 -17.79 2.83
CA LEU A 116 -16.81 -16.73 2.42
C LEU A 116 -15.40 -17.17 2.74
N VAL A 117 -14.60 -17.37 1.69
CA VAL A 117 -13.16 -17.61 1.81
C VAL A 117 -12.45 -16.30 1.55
N PHE A 118 -11.83 -15.74 2.60
CA PHE A 118 -10.94 -14.60 2.48
C PHE A 118 -9.51 -15.11 2.39
N TYR A 119 -8.88 -14.89 1.24
CA TYR A 119 -7.45 -15.15 1.10
C TYR A 119 -6.70 -13.92 1.59
N ARG A 120 -6.04 -14.05 2.74
CA ARG A 120 -5.06 -13.08 3.21
C ARG A 120 -3.72 -13.43 2.57
N GLY A 121 -3.59 -13.10 1.29
CA GLY A 121 -2.35 -13.22 0.49
C GLY A 121 -2.57 -12.54 -0.87
N PHE A 122 -1.73 -11.60 -1.28
CA PHE A 122 -1.84 -10.89 -2.58
C PHE A 122 -3.15 -10.12 -2.81
N TRP A 123 -3.07 -8.80 -2.58
CA TRP A 123 -3.69 -7.83 -3.47
C TRP A 123 -2.62 -7.39 -4.45
#